data_AF-A0A2G4F9C1-F1
#
_entry.id   AF-A0A2G4F9C1-F1
#
_cell.length_a   1.000
_cell.length_b   1.000
_cell.length_c   1.000
_cell.angle_alpha   90.00
_cell.angle_beta   90.00
_cell.angle_gamma   90.00
#
_symmetry.space_group_name_H-M   'P 1'
#
loop_
_entity.id
_entity.type
_entity.pdbx_description
1 polymer ?
#
loop_
_entity_poly.entity_id
_entity_poly.type
_entity_poly.pdbx_seq_one_letter_code
_entity_poly.pdbx_strand_id
1 'polypeptide(L)'
;MRKVLAFDLGGTKFAFGVVAEDGTVLGSGRVETWAEKGPAQAVARVAAAAHQLLVELQLQPSDLCAIGIASPGPLDTARGCVDGSPNLPGWTGYPIEGELSKSFGGLPARIDNDCNAAALGEYLFGAGKGKKNVIYITISTGIGGGAVIDGRL
;
A
#
# COMPACT_ATOMS: atom_id res chain seq x y z
N MET A 1 -2.00 18.94 9.36
CA MET A 1 -2.60 17.58 9.30
C MET A 1 -1.55 16.61 8.81
N ARG A 2 -1.48 15.42 9.42
CA ARG A 2 -0.53 14.37 8.99
C ARG A 2 -0.95 13.82 7.62
N LYS A 3 0.04 13.43 6.81
CA LYS A 3 -0.15 12.85 5.48
C LYS A 3 0.72 11.60 5.35
N VAL A 4 0.20 10.60 4.65
CA VAL A 4 0.94 9.39 4.29
C VAL A 4 0.96 9.22 2.79
N LEU A 5 2.02 8.59 2.28
CA LEU A 5 2.05 8.09 0.91
C LEU A 5 1.64 6.62 0.95
N ALA A 6 0.51 6.29 0.34
CA ALA A 6 0.00 4.93 0.26
C ALA A 6 0.36 4.33 -1.10
N PHE A 7 0.67 3.03 -1.11
CA PHE A 7 0.90 2.21 -2.29
C PHE A 7 0.00 0.98 -2.22
N ASP A 8 -0.55 0.57 -3.37
CA ASP A 8 -1.33 -0.65 -3.53
C ASP A 8 -0.76 -1.46 -4.70
N LEU A 9 0.00 -2.50 -4.35
CA LEU A 9 0.71 -3.36 -5.27
C LEU A 9 -0.21 -4.47 -5.76
N GLY A 10 -0.69 -4.41 -7.00
CA GLY A 10 -1.34 -5.53 -7.67
C GLY A 10 -0.43 -6.22 -8.68
N GLY A 11 -0.82 -7.41 -9.14
CA GLY A 11 -0.09 -8.13 -10.21
C GLY A 11 -0.11 -7.41 -11.56
N THR A 12 -1.17 -6.64 -11.83
CA THR A 12 -1.32 -5.86 -13.09
C THR A 12 -1.00 -4.39 -12.91
N LYS A 13 -1.41 -3.79 -11.80
CA LYS A 13 -1.30 -2.34 -11.56
C LYS A 13 -0.68 -2.08 -10.20
N PHE A 14 0.16 -1.05 -10.12
CA PHE A 14 0.74 -0.54 -8.89
C PHE A 14 0.23 0.88 -8.68
N ALA A 15 -0.74 1.04 -7.79
CA ALA A 15 -1.36 2.33 -7.48
C ALA A 15 -0.66 3.03 -6.32
N PHE A 16 -0.83 4.35 -6.24
CA PHE A 16 -0.28 5.17 -5.18
C PHE A 16 -1.14 6.41 -4.94
N GLY A 17 -1.03 7.02 -3.75
CA GLY A 17 -1.70 8.28 -3.45
C GLY A 17 -1.27 8.92 -2.15
N VAL A 18 -1.43 10.23 -2.05
CA VAL A 18 -1.20 10.99 -0.82
C VAL A 18 -2.53 11.10 -0.08
N VAL A 19 -2.56 10.56 1.15
CA VAL A 19 -3.78 10.49 1.98
C VAL A 19 -3.54 11.27 3.26
N ALA A 20 -4.48 12.15 3.59
CA ALA A 20 -4.50 12.89 4.85
C ALA A 20 -5.04 12.02 6.00
N GLU A 21 -4.74 12.42 7.23
CA GLU A 21 -5.14 11.72 8.46
C GLU A 21 -6.65 11.44 8.60
N ASP A 22 -7.49 12.28 7.99
CA ASP A 22 -8.96 12.13 8.00
C ASP A 22 -9.48 11.19 6.89
N GLY A 23 -8.59 10.61 6.09
CA GLY A 23 -8.91 9.74 4.96
C GLY A 23 -9.03 10.47 3.63
N THR A 24 -8.86 11.81 3.59
CA THR A 24 -8.94 12.58 2.34
C THR A 24 -7.79 12.22 1.41
N VAL A 25 -8.11 11.77 0.19
CA VAL A 25 -7.12 11.54 -0.87
C VAL A 25 -6.82 12.86 -1.57
N LEU A 26 -5.61 13.39 -1.38
CA LEU A 26 -5.17 14.67 -1.98
C LEU A 26 -4.82 14.51 -3.46
N GLY A 27 -4.36 13.33 -3.83
CA GLY A 27 -4.06 12.96 -5.20
C GLY A 27 -3.64 11.50 -5.29
N SER A 28 -3.79 10.90 -6.47
CA SER A 28 -3.47 9.50 -6.71
C SER A 28 -3.09 9.25 -8.16
N GLY A 29 -2.40 8.14 -8.38
CA GLY A 29 -2.01 7.67 -9.70
C GLY A 29 -1.78 6.18 -9.70
N ARG A 30 -1.44 5.64 -10.87
CA ARG A 30 -1.05 4.24 -11.01
C ARG A 30 -0.13 4.04 -12.19
N VAL A 31 0.68 3.00 -12.11
CA VAL A 31 1.46 2.47 -13.23
C VAL A 31 1.08 1.02 -13.45
N GLU A 32 1.31 0.51 -14.66
CA GLU A 32 1.30 -0.95 -14.89
C GLU A 32 2.44 -1.59 -14.09
N THR A 33 2.18 -2.70 -13.39
CA THR A 33 3.19 -3.38 -12.55
C THR A 33 4.27 -4.03 -13.40
N TRP A 34 3.89 -4.65 -14.53
CA TRP A 34 4.77 -5.52 -15.32
C TRP A 34 5.51 -6.53 -14.43
N ALA A 35 4.75 -7.29 -13.64
CA ALA A 35 5.29 -8.15 -12.61
C ALA A 35 6.33 -9.16 -13.15
N GLU A 36 6.17 -9.58 -14.41
CA GLU A 36 7.09 -10.45 -15.13
C GLU A 36 8.49 -9.85 -15.36
N LYS A 37 8.62 -8.53 -15.30
CA LYS A 37 9.91 -7.81 -15.42
C LYS A 37 10.60 -7.62 -14.07
N GLY A 38 10.02 -8.16 -13.00
CA GLY A 38 10.59 -8.17 -11.66
C GLY A 38 10.29 -6.91 -10.82
N PRO A 39 10.58 -6.98 -9.51
CA PRO A 39 10.19 -5.97 -8.53
C PRO A 39 10.93 -4.63 -8.66
N ALA A 40 12.24 -4.65 -8.95
CA ALA A 40 13.06 -3.44 -8.97
C ALA A 40 12.56 -2.40 -9.98
N GLN A 41 12.17 -2.83 -11.19
CA GLN A 41 11.62 -1.91 -12.19
C GLN A 41 10.24 -1.36 -11.77
N ALA A 42 9.39 -2.18 -11.16
CA ALA A 42 8.06 -1.78 -10.73
C ALA A 42 8.15 -0.72 -9.63
N VAL A 43 9.00 -0.97 -8.63
CA VAL A 43 9.24 -0.04 -7.52
C VAL A 43 9.87 1.26 -7.99
N ALA A 44 10.88 1.21 -8.87
CA ALA A 44 11.48 2.42 -9.43
C ALA A 44 10.46 3.29 -10.19
N ARG A 45 9.59 2.65 -10.99
CA ARG A 45 8.56 3.36 -11.77
C ARG A 45 7.46 3.95 -10.90
N VAL A 46 6.95 3.20 -9.93
CA VAL A 46 5.91 3.72 -9.03
C VAL A 46 6.46 4.83 -8.14
N ALA A 47 7.72 4.71 -7.68
CA ALA A 47 8.37 5.75 -6.90
C ALA A 47 8.57 7.04 -7.70
N ALA A 48 9.01 6.93 -8.97
CA ALA A 48 9.13 8.09 -9.86
C ALA A 48 7.78 8.78 -10.10
N ALA A 49 6.71 8.00 -10.33
CA ALA A 49 5.37 8.53 -10.52
C ALA A 49 4.81 9.19 -9.23
N ALA A 50 5.09 8.60 -8.07
CA ALA A 50 4.72 9.18 -6.78
C ALA A 50 5.49 10.46 -6.46
N HIS A 51 6.79 10.55 -6.81
CA HIS A 51 7.54 11.82 -6.73
C HIS A 51 6.92 12.90 -7.59
N GLN A 52 6.50 12.56 -8.81
CA GLN A 52 5.82 13.50 -9.69
C GLN A 52 4.50 14.01 -9.07
N LEU A 53 3.73 13.12 -8.43
CA LEU A 53 2.53 13.52 -7.69
C LEU A 53 2.85 14.46 -6.52
N LEU A 54 3.95 14.23 -5.78
CA LEU A 54 4.37 15.14 -4.72
C LEU A 54 4.68 16.53 -5.27
N VAL A 55 5.36 16.63 -6.42
CA VAL A 55 5.62 17.90 -7.10
C VAL A 55 4.32 18.60 -7.49
N GLU A 56 3.37 17.88 -8.08
CA GLU A 56 2.05 18.41 -8.48
C GLU A 56 1.26 18.94 -7.28
N LEU A 57 1.36 18.26 -6.13
CA LEU A 57 0.73 18.67 -4.87
C LEU A 57 1.54 19.72 -4.10
N GLN A 58 2.69 20.16 -4.62
CA GLN A 58 3.62 21.07 -3.96
C GLN A 58 4.09 20.56 -2.58
N LEU A 59 4.32 19.26 -2.48
CA LEU A 59 4.80 18.56 -1.29
C LEU A 59 6.23 18.05 -1.50
N GLN A 60 6.93 17.89 -0.39
CA GLN A 60 8.21 17.18 -0.30
C GLN A 60 8.03 15.88 0.49
N PRO A 61 8.93 14.89 0.34
CA PRO A 61 8.88 13.69 1.18
C PRO A 61 8.87 13.99 2.68
N SER A 62 9.54 15.06 3.12
CA SER A 62 9.54 15.51 4.53
C SER A 62 8.18 16.00 5.04
N ASP A 63 7.22 16.28 4.16
CA ASP A 63 5.84 16.66 4.54
C ASP A 63 4.95 15.45 4.84
N LEU A 64 5.46 14.24 4.60
CA LEU A 64 4.80 12.96 4.86
C LEU A 64 5.35 12.37 6.17
N CYS A 65 4.51 11.66 6.92
CA CYS A 65 4.95 11.02 8.17
C CYS A 65 5.27 9.53 8.02
N ALA A 66 4.76 8.86 6.99
CA ALA A 66 4.99 7.43 6.75
C ALA A 66 4.59 7.01 5.32
N ILE A 67 4.98 5.79 4.97
CA ILE A 67 4.55 5.05 3.77
C ILE A 67 3.75 3.81 4.19
N GLY A 68 2.59 3.61 3.59
CA GLY A 68 1.80 2.39 3.72
C GLY A 68 1.79 1.60 2.41
N ILE A 69 1.93 0.28 2.47
CA ILE A 69 1.98 -0.60 1.29
C ILE A 69 0.95 -1.72 1.49
N ALA A 70 -0.04 -1.80 0.62
CA ALA A 70 -0.93 -2.93 0.50
C ALA A 70 -0.40 -3.88 -0.58
N SER A 71 -0.43 -5.20 -0.33
CA SER A 71 0.04 -6.18 -1.32
C SER A 71 -0.67 -7.54 -1.18
N PRO A 72 -0.84 -8.27 -2.31
CA PRO A 72 -1.23 -9.67 -2.32
C PRO A 72 -0.25 -10.51 -1.51
N GLY A 73 -0.83 -11.38 -0.67
CA GLY A 73 -0.04 -12.33 0.10
C GLY A 73 0.50 -13.51 -0.73
N PRO A 74 1.30 -14.38 -0.08
CA PRO A 74 1.78 -14.27 1.31
C PRO A 74 2.83 -13.15 1.50
N LEU A 75 2.97 -12.66 2.73
CA LEU A 75 3.91 -11.60 3.11
C LEU A 75 4.74 -12.01 4.33
N ASP A 76 6.00 -11.60 4.38
CA ASP A 76 6.82 -11.57 5.61
C ASP A 76 6.87 -10.12 6.09
N THR A 77 5.88 -9.74 6.91
CA THR A 77 5.75 -8.36 7.44
C THR A 77 6.82 -8.01 8.46
N ALA A 78 7.51 -9.00 9.05
CA ALA A 78 8.64 -8.76 9.94
C ALA A 78 9.88 -8.31 9.16
N ARG A 79 10.06 -8.82 7.93
CA ARG A 79 11.12 -8.41 7.01
C ARG A 79 10.70 -7.33 6.00
N GLY A 80 9.40 -7.02 5.93
CA GLY A 80 8.87 -6.01 5.02
C GLY A 80 8.91 -6.42 3.55
N CYS A 81 8.63 -7.70 3.25
CA CYS A 81 8.71 -8.24 1.89
C CYS A 81 7.54 -9.15 1.51
N VAL A 82 7.34 -9.31 0.20
CA VAL A 82 6.41 -10.30 -0.38
C VAL A 82 7.06 -11.68 -0.33
N ASP A 83 6.29 -12.71 0.02
CA ASP A 83 6.78 -14.09 0.17
C ASP A 83 5.93 -15.07 -0.64
N GLY A 84 6.31 -15.31 -1.90
CA GLY A 84 5.69 -16.37 -2.71
C GLY A 84 4.31 -16.04 -3.29
N SER A 85 3.98 -14.76 -3.57
CA SER A 85 2.69 -14.42 -4.18
C SER A 85 2.60 -14.91 -5.65
N PRO A 86 1.60 -15.71 -6.03
CA PRO A 86 1.46 -16.25 -7.39
C PRO A 86 1.32 -15.17 -8.48
N ASN A 87 0.77 -14.01 -8.11
CA ASN A 87 0.52 -12.90 -9.03
C ASN A 87 1.75 -12.00 -9.23
N LEU A 88 2.84 -12.25 -8.50
CA LEU A 88 4.03 -11.41 -8.45
C LEU A 88 5.32 -12.26 -8.59
N PRO A 89 5.57 -12.85 -9.77
CA PRO A 89 6.77 -13.65 -10.00
C PRO A 89 8.05 -12.83 -9.76
N GLY A 90 9.01 -13.41 -9.03
CA GLY A 90 10.29 -12.76 -8.72
C GLY A 90 10.26 -11.75 -7.56
N TRP A 91 9.14 -11.59 -6.86
CA TRP A 91 9.02 -10.68 -5.70
C TRP A 91 9.38 -11.32 -4.36
N THR A 92 9.57 -12.64 -4.31
CA THR A 92 9.87 -13.37 -3.07
C THR A 92 11.15 -12.84 -2.42
N GLY A 93 11.03 -12.35 -1.19
CA GLY A 93 12.14 -11.78 -0.43
C GLY A 93 12.59 -10.38 -0.86
N TYR A 94 11.88 -9.74 -1.80
CA TYR A 94 12.24 -8.39 -2.24
C TYR A 94 11.91 -7.35 -1.14
N PRO A 95 12.88 -6.54 -0.69
CA PRO A 95 12.73 -5.66 0.47
C PRO A 95 11.99 -4.35 0.13
N ILE A 96 10.72 -4.45 -0.27
CA ILE A 96 9.93 -3.33 -0.79
C ILE A 96 9.80 -2.16 0.21
N GLU A 97 9.65 -2.45 1.51
CA GLU A 97 9.63 -1.41 2.54
C GLU A 97 10.91 -0.59 2.52
N GLY A 98 12.07 -1.25 2.47
CA GLY A 98 13.38 -0.60 2.48
C GLY A 98 13.62 0.21 1.21
N GLU A 99 13.26 -0.33 0.05
CA GLU A 99 13.43 0.36 -1.24
C GLU A 99 12.55 1.61 -1.34
N LEU A 100 11.27 1.52 -0.97
CA LEU A 100 10.38 2.69 -0.95
C LEU A 100 10.82 3.69 0.14
N SER A 101 11.18 3.23 1.34
CA SER A 101 11.71 4.09 2.40
C SER A 101 12.90 4.91 1.88
N LYS A 102 13.88 4.25 1.25
CA LYS A 102 15.05 4.90 0.65
C LYS A 102 14.67 5.89 -0.45
N SER A 103 13.73 5.54 -1.32
CA SER A 103 13.26 6.44 -2.40
C SER A 103 12.63 7.73 -1.89
N PHE A 104 12.10 7.76 -0.66
CA PHE A 104 11.44 8.92 -0.06
C PHE A 104 12.16 9.44 1.17
N GLY A 105 13.49 9.37 1.21
CA GLY A 105 14.30 10.04 2.24
C GLY A 105 14.31 9.36 3.61
N GLY A 106 14.09 8.04 3.64
CA GLY A 106 14.15 7.24 4.87
C GLY A 106 12.86 7.24 5.68
N LEU A 107 11.72 7.59 5.07
CA LEU A 107 10.42 7.54 5.76
C LEU A 107 10.11 6.12 6.26
N PRO A 108 9.50 5.97 7.45
CA PRO A 108 9.03 4.67 7.90
C PRO A 108 8.02 4.08 6.91
N ALA A 109 8.31 2.89 6.40
CA ALA A 109 7.43 2.15 5.49
C ALA A 109 6.90 0.89 6.17
N ARG A 110 5.64 0.54 5.94
CA ARG A 110 5.03 -0.71 6.41
C ARG A 110 4.19 -1.37 5.33
N ILE A 111 4.36 -2.68 5.18
CA ILE A 111 3.55 -3.52 4.30
C ILE A 111 2.54 -4.34 5.10
N ASP A 112 1.34 -4.47 4.55
CA ASP A 112 0.31 -5.40 5.02
C ASP A 112 -0.43 -6.00 3.82
N ASN A 113 -1.22 -7.04 4.08
CA ASN A 113 -2.07 -7.66 3.10
C ASN A 113 -3.12 -6.67 2.59
N ASP A 114 -3.40 -6.74 1.29
CA ASP A 114 -4.42 -5.92 0.62
C ASP A 114 -5.82 -6.02 1.24
N CYS A 115 -6.29 -7.22 1.60
CA CYS A 115 -7.60 -7.42 2.21
C CYS A 115 -7.64 -6.87 3.64
N ASN A 116 -6.54 -6.96 4.39
CA ASN A 116 -6.36 -6.33 5.68
C ASN A 116 -6.43 -4.80 5.58
N ALA A 117 -5.69 -4.23 4.64
CA ALA A 117 -5.68 -2.78 4.39
C ALA A 117 -7.07 -2.28 3.96
N ALA A 118 -7.78 -3.04 3.12
CA ALA A 118 -9.15 -2.74 2.72
C ALA A 118 -10.12 -2.79 3.91
N ALA A 119 -10.02 -3.82 4.76
CA ALA A 119 -10.83 -3.92 5.98
C ALA A 119 -10.60 -2.74 6.92
N LEU A 120 -9.34 -2.33 7.09
CA LEU A 120 -8.98 -1.17 7.92
C LEU A 120 -9.50 0.14 7.32
N GLY A 121 -9.42 0.29 5.99
CA GLY A 121 -9.98 1.44 5.28
C GLY A 121 -11.50 1.57 5.50
N GLU A 122 -12.24 0.46 5.36
CA GLU A 122 -13.68 0.42 5.61
C GLU A 122 -14.02 0.69 7.08
N TYR A 123 -13.21 0.18 8.02
CA TYR A 123 -13.37 0.40 9.44
C TYR A 123 -13.14 1.87 9.85
N LEU A 124 -12.12 2.52 9.30
CA LEU A 124 -11.75 3.90 9.67
C LEU A 124 -12.60 4.95 8.95
N PHE A 125 -12.85 4.75 7.65
CA PHE A 125 -13.37 5.78 6.77
C PHE A 125 -14.62 5.37 5.99
N GLY A 126 -14.87 4.06 5.85
CA GLY A 126 -15.97 3.52 5.04
C GLY A 126 -17.18 3.03 5.83
N ALA A 127 -17.80 1.97 5.34
CA ALA A 127 -19.07 1.44 5.85
C ALA A 127 -18.97 0.84 7.26
N GLY A 128 -17.75 0.49 7.69
CA GLY A 128 -17.45 -0.02 9.03
C GLY A 128 -17.30 1.05 10.11
N LYS A 129 -17.32 2.35 9.75
CA LYS A 129 -17.04 3.44 10.68
C LYS A 129 -18.00 3.44 11.89
N GLY A 130 -17.41 3.51 13.08
CA GLY A 130 -18.14 3.50 14.35
C GLY A 130 -18.64 2.13 14.80
N LYS A 131 -18.32 1.06 14.06
CA LYS A 131 -18.57 -0.33 14.50
C LYS A 131 -17.38 -0.83 15.31
N LYS A 132 -17.64 -1.72 16.28
CA LYS A 132 -16.57 -2.34 17.10
C LYS A 132 -15.89 -3.50 16.37
N ASN A 133 -16.67 -4.24 15.59
CA ASN A 133 -16.24 -5.40 14.83
C ASN A 133 -16.66 -5.23 13.38
N VAL A 134 -15.75 -5.44 12.44
CA VAL A 134 -15.98 -5.35 10.99
C VAL A 134 -15.33 -6.56 10.33
N ILE A 135 -16.10 -7.27 9.52
CA ILE A 135 -15.55 -8.30 8.63
C ILE A 135 -15.69 -7.77 7.21
N TYR A 136 -14.57 -7.62 6.54
CA TYR A 136 -14.50 -7.30 5.12
C TYR A 136 -14.32 -8.60 4.34
N ILE A 137 -15.14 -8.77 3.31
CA ILE A 137 -15.03 -9.89 2.36
C ILE A 137 -15.01 -9.28 0.97
N THR A 138 -14.00 -9.63 0.19
CA THR A 138 -13.91 -9.26 -1.23
C THR A 138 -14.07 -10.51 -2.10
N ILE A 139 -14.89 -10.38 -3.14
CA ILE A 139 -15.13 -11.42 -4.14
C ILE A 139 -14.76 -10.82 -5.49
N SER A 140 -13.66 -11.29 -6.05
CA SER A 140 -13.14 -10.84 -7.35
C SER A 140 -12.63 -12.07 -8.11
N THR A 141 -11.39 -12.05 -8.63
CA THR A 141 -10.75 -13.25 -9.19
C THR A 141 -10.62 -14.37 -8.15
N GLY A 142 -10.54 -14.03 -6.86
CA GLY A 142 -10.60 -14.94 -5.73
C GLY A 142 -11.47 -14.38 -4.60
N ILE A 143 -11.50 -15.11 -3.48
CA ILE A 143 -12.15 -14.66 -2.24
C ILE A 143 -11.07 -14.31 -1.24
N GLY A 144 -11.11 -13.09 -0.72
CA GLY A 144 -10.22 -12.61 0.33
C GLY A 144 -11.02 -11.88 1.41
N GLY A 145 -10.37 -11.57 2.52
CA GLY A 145 -11.03 -10.84 3.59
C GLY A 145 -10.06 -10.40 4.68
N GLY A 146 -10.55 -9.50 5.52
CA GLY A 146 -9.86 -9.00 6.70
C GLY A 146 -10.90 -8.76 7.79
N ALA A 147 -10.50 -8.87 9.06
CA ALA A 147 -11.40 -8.69 10.18
C ALA A 147 -10.79 -7.71 11.18
N VAL A 148 -11.55 -6.67 11.54
CA VAL A 148 -11.26 -5.83 12.69
C VAL A 148 -12.14 -6.33 13.83
N ILE A 149 -11.53 -6.86 14.89
CA ILE A 149 -12.21 -7.38 16.07
C ILE A 149 -11.78 -6.59 17.31
N ASP A 150 -12.75 -6.09 18.07
CA ASP A 150 -12.53 -5.20 19.21
C ASP A 150 -11.63 -3.98 18.88
N GLY A 151 -11.81 -3.44 17.66
CA GLY A 151 -11.06 -2.30 17.16
C GLY A 151 -9.60 -2.61 16.75
N ARG A 152 -9.23 -3.88 16.62
CA ARG A 152 -7.90 -4.32 16.16
C ARG A 152 -8.04 -5.20 14.92
N LEU A 153 -7.20 -4.93 13.93
CA LEU A 153 -7.01 -5.80 12.77
C LEU A 153 -6.35 -7.12 13.19
#